data_AF-A0A1J5IEI6-F1
#
_entry.id   AF-A0A1J5IEI6-F1
#
_cell.length_a   1.000
_cell.length_b   1.000
_cell.length_c   1.000
_cell.angle_alpha   90.00
_cell.angle_beta   90.00
_cell.angle_gamma   90.00
#
_symmetry.space_group_name_H-M   'P 1'
#
loop_
_entity.id
_entity.type
_entity.pdbx_description
1 polymer ?
#
loop_
_entity_poly.entity_id
_entity_poly.type
_entity_poly.pdbx_seq_one_letter_code
_entity_poly.pdbx_strand_id
1 'polypeptide(L)'
;MVGGQCRYRDYPGTATIISTMKAEEAKVVGGPSYQAHEVRFTCVPDGKVTEAFAQDHGREQILRLANSWAPGPKFLTKYGIEPGKHFPCIMRVIQTGTCTPIIFDFPTIDLSDYFESQ
;
A
#
# COMPACT_ATOMS: atom_id res chain seq x y z
N MET A 1 27.28 17.14 3.21
CA MET A 1 26.49 16.91 1.99
C MET A 1 25.24 16.15 2.39
N VAL A 2 24.08 16.79 2.28
CA VAL A 2 22.77 16.20 2.62
C VAL A 2 22.41 15.23 1.50
N GLY A 3 22.01 14.00 1.86
CA GLY A 3 21.78 12.89 0.95
C GLY A 3 20.86 13.24 -0.22
N GLY A 4 21.24 12.83 -1.43
CA GLY A 4 20.47 13.08 -2.65
C GLY A 4 19.04 12.53 -2.57
N GLN A 5 18.15 13.09 -3.39
CA GLN A 5 16.78 12.61 -3.54
C GLN A 5 16.75 11.11 -3.83
N CYS A 6 15.93 10.36 -3.10
CA CYS A 6 15.75 8.95 -3.35
C CYS A 6 15.17 8.73 -4.75
N ARG A 7 15.80 7.85 -5.52
CA ARG A 7 15.33 7.48 -6.86
C ARG A 7 14.75 6.09 -6.80
N TYR A 8 13.63 5.91 -7.47
CA TYR A 8 12.92 4.65 -7.56
C TYR A 8 12.83 4.22 -9.01
N ARG A 9 12.78 2.90 -9.22
CA ARG A 9 12.37 2.28 -10.48
C ARG A 9 10.97 1.72 -10.28
N ASP A 10 10.10 2.02 -11.22
CA ASP A 10 8.70 1.62 -11.16
C ASP A 10 8.49 0.34 -11.97
N TYR A 11 7.81 -0.62 -11.35
CA TYR A 11 7.43 -1.90 -11.93
C TYR A 11 5.90 -2.01 -11.90
N PRO A 12 5.22 -1.78 -13.04
CA PRO A 12 3.79 -2.04 -13.16
C PRO A 12 3.48 -3.51 -12.89
N GLY A 13 2.34 -3.74 -12.26
CA GLY A 13 1.89 -5.07 -11.90
C GLY A 13 0.44 -5.08 -11.45
N THR A 14 0.04 -6.23 -10.94
CA THR A 14 -1.31 -6.45 -10.42
C THR A 14 -1.25 -6.72 -8.93
N ALA A 15 -2.07 -5.99 -8.17
CA ALA A 15 -2.33 -6.29 -6.77
C ALA A 15 -3.60 -7.12 -6.60
N THR A 16 -3.53 -8.13 -5.73
CA THR A 16 -4.67 -8.96 -5.34
C THR A 16 -4.95 -8.73 -3.86
N ILE A 17 -6.19 -8.37 -3.51
CA ILE A 17 -6.61 -8.27 -2.12
C ILE A 17 -6.80 -9.67 -1.56
N ILE A 18 -6.06 -10.00 -0.50
CA ILE A 18 -6.08 -11.31 0.15
C ILE A 18 -7.15 -11.35 1.24
N SER A 19 -7.21 -10.31 2.09
CA SER A 19 -8.19 -10.25 3.17
C SER A 19 -8.49 -8.81 3.58
N THR A 20 -9.69 -8.62 4.16
CA THR A 20 -10.13 -7.38 4.79
C THR A 20 -10.70 -7.74 6.15
N MET A 21 -10.00 -7.41 7.22
CA MET A 21 -10.42 -7.71 8.59
C MET A 21 -10.53 -6.42 9.38
N LYS A 22 -11.36 -6.40 10.43
CA LYS A 22 -11.31 -5.30 11.40
C LYS A 22 -9.93 -5.30 12.04
N ALA A 23 -9.26 -4.15 12.04
CA ALA A 23 -8.03 -4.02 12.81
C ALA A 23 -8.36 -4.15 14.30
N GLU A 24 -7.47 -4.79 15.07
CA GLU A 24 -7.58 -4.74 16.53
C GLU A 24 -7.56 -3.29 16.98
N GLU A 25 -8.47 -2.93 17.89
CA GLU A 25 -8.62 -1.56 18.40
C GLU A 25 -7.41 -1.14 19.24
N ALA A 26 -6.31 -0.78 18.59
CA ALA A 26 -5.34 0.11 19.20
C ALA A 26 -5.97 1.52 19.16
N LYS A 27 -6.61 1.95 20.26
CA LYS A 27 -6.97 3.36 20.47
C LYS A 27 -5.70 4.19 20.51
N VAL A 28 -5.19 4.55 19.33
CA VAL A 28 -4.08 5.49 19.21
C VAL A 28 -4.64 6.87 19.49
N VAL A 29 -4.05 7.59 20.45
CA VAL A 29 -4.38 9.00 20.68
C VAL A 29 -4.07 9.77 19.39
N GLY A 30 -5.10 10.36 18.78
CA GLY A 30 -4.99 11.01 17.47
C GLY A 30 -5.12 10.08 16.26
N GLY A 31 -5.58 8.83 16.44
CA GLY A 31 -5.92 7.91 15.35
C GLY A 31 -7.28 8.23 14.70
N PRO A 32 -7.67 7.47 13.67
CA PRO A 32 -8.93 7.68 12.96
C PRO A 32 -10.15 7.53 13.88
N SER A 33 -11.18 8.34 13.64
CA SER A 33 -12.48 8.29 14.34
C SER A 33 -13.37 7.10 13.91
N TYR A 34 -12.93 6.33 12.91
CA TYR A 34 -13.63 5.20 12.33
C TYR A 34 -13.01 3.84 12.72
N GLN A 35 -13.77 2.77 12.53
CA GLN A 35 -13.27 1.40 12.70
C GLN A 35 -12.25 1.07 11.58
N ALA A 36 -10.97 1.09 11.92
CA ALA A 36 -9.90 0.68 11.03
C ALA A 36 -10.07 -0.77 10.54
N HIS A 37 -9.71 -1.02 9.29
CA HIS A 37 -9.61 -2.35 8.70
C HIS A 37 -8.17 -2.66 8.29
N GLU A 38 -7.67 -3.83 8.71
CA GLU A 38 -6.46 -4.40 8.14
C GLU A 38 -6.80 -5.01 6.78
N VAL A 39 -6.25 -4.42 5.73
CA VAL A 39 -6.37 -4.94 4.37
C VAL A 39 -5.03 -5.54 3.99
N ARG A 40 -5.03 -6.84 3.66
CA ARG A 40 -3.86 -7.53 3.15
C ARG A 40 -3.94 -7.65 1.64
N PHE A 41 -2.83 -7.43 0.97
CA PHE A 41 -2.72 -7.58 -0.48
C PHE A 41 -1.36 -8.19 -0.85
N THR A 42 -1.30 -8.79 -2.03
CA THR A 42 -0.03 -9.07 -2.71
C THR A 42 0.07 -8.15 -3.92
N CYS A 43 1.28 -7.80 -4.35
CA CYS A 43 1.51 -7.10 -5.61
C CYS A 43 2.59 -7.82 -6.39
N VAL A 44 2.25 -8.22 -7.62
CA VAL A 44 3.10 -9.00 -8.52
C VAL A 44 3.36 -8.14 -9.76
N PRO A 45 4.62 -7.73 -9.99
CA PRO A 45 5.04 -7.06 -11.22
C PRO A 45 4.76 -7.92 -12.47
N ASP A 46 4.37 -7.27 -13.57
CA ASP A 46 4.18 -7.94 -14.86
C ASP A 46 5.52 -8.36 -15.50
N GLY A 47 6.60 -7.70 -15.09
CA GLY A 47 7.95 -7.88 -15.61
C GLY A 47 8.95 -8.36 -14.57
N LYS A 48 10.15 -8.69 -15.04
CA LYS A 48 11.24 -9.14 -14.17
C LYS A 48 11.80 -7.99 -13.34
N VAL A 49 11.82 -8.18 -12.03
CA VAL A 49 12.51 -7.29 -11.09
C VAL A 49 14.01 -7.56 -11.12
N THR A 50 14.83 -6.53 -11.36
CA THR A 50 16.28 -6.71 -11.51
C THR A 50 17.04 -6.70 -10.19
N GLU A 51 16.49 -6.05 -9.16
CA GLU A 51 17.10 -5.91 -7.85
C GLU A 51 16.90 -7.19 -7.03
N ALA A 52 17.99 -7.88 -6.69
CA ALA A 52 17.93 -9.18 -5.99
C ALA A 52 17.13 -9.11 -4.67
N PHE A 53 17.24 -8.00 -3.92
CA PHE A 53 16.49 -7.81 -2.66
C PHE A 53 14.98 -7.62 -2.86
N ALA A 54 14.54 -7.26 -4.07
CA ALA A 54 13.15 -7.05 -4.44
C ALA A 54 12.57 -8.18 -5.30
N GLN A 55 13.33 -9.29 -5.48
CA GLN A 55 12.85 -10.45 -6.23
C GLN A 55 11.80 -11.26 -5.47
N ASP A 56 11.68 -11.11 -4.15
CA ASP A 56 10.60 -11.70 -3.37
C ASP A 56 9.34 -10.82 -3.40
N HIS A 57 8.84 -10.60 -4.62
CA HIS A 57 7.56 -9.94 -4.87
C HIS A 57 6.41 -10.92 -4.66
N GLY A 58 5.19 -10.42 -4.46
CA GLY A 58 4.03 -11.26 -4.15
C GLY A 58 3.93 -11.70 -2.69
N ARG A 59 4.80 -11.22 -1.79
CA ARG A 59 4.57 -11.32 -0.34
C ARG A 59 3.33 -10.54 0.08
N GLU A 60 2.64 -11.01 1.11
CA GLU A 60 1.55 -10.27 1.74
C GLU A 60 2.07 -8.95 2.32
N GLN A 61 1.32 -7.88 2.05
CA GLN A 61 1.56 -6.52 2.53
C GLN A 61 0.27 -5.99 3.15
N ILE A 62 0.40 -5.02 4.05
CA ILE A 62 -0.73 -4.31 4.65
C ILE A 62 -0.93 -2.99 3.93
N LEU A 63 -2.14 -2.76 3.41
CA LEU A 63 -2.51 -1.47 2.82
C LEU A 63 -2.59 -0.42 3.91
N ARG A 64 -1.90 0.70 3.70
CA ARG A 64 -1.97 1.89 4.53
C ARG A 64 -2.32 3.09 3.67
N LEU A 65 -3.10 4.01 4.22
CA LEU A 65 -3.29 5.35 3.66
C LEU A 65 -1.96 6.12 3.68
N ALA A 66 -1.85 7.21 2.93
CA ALA A 66 -0.59 7.96 2.81
C ALA A 66 -0.11 8.57 4.15
N ASN A 67 -1.00 8.75 5.13
CA ASN A 67 -0.68 9.13 6.50
C ASN A 67 -0.34 7.94 7.43
N SER A 68 -0.10 6.75 6.86
CA SER A 68 0.18 5.48 7.57
C SER A 68 -1.00 4.89 8.36
N TRP A 69 -2.21 5.45 8.24
CA TRP A 69 -3.40 4.88 8.89
C TRP A 69 -3.93 3.67 8.13
N ALA A 70 -4.67 2.83 8.84
CA ALA A 70 -5.49 1.81 8.20
C ALA A 70 -6.73 2.46 7.57
N PRO A 71 -7.18 1.98 6.40
CA PRO A 71 -8.41 2.45 5.78
C PRO A 71 -9.64 2.04 6.60
N GLY A 72 -10.74 2.78 6.45
CA GLY A 72 -12.02 2.47 7.08
C GLY A 72 -13.01 1.78 6.13
N PRO A 73 -14.14 1.28 6.65
CA PRO A 73 -15.13 0.56 5.85
C PRO A 73 -15.71 1.40 4.71
N LYS A 74 -15.87 2.73 4.87
CA LYS A 74 -16.38 3.56 3.79
C LYS A 74 -15.32 3.71 2.68
N PHE A 75 -14.05 3.85 3.04
CA PHE A 75 -12.94 3.84 2.07
C PHE A 75 -12.92 2.53 1.27
N LEU A 76 -12.99 1.39 1.95
CA LEU A 76 -13.06 0.07 1.30
C LEU A 76 -14.22 0.00 0.30
N THR A 77 -15.41 0.44 0.71
CA THR A 77 -16.61 0.45 -0.13
C THR A 77 -16.44 1.38 -1.35
N LYS A 78 -15.92 2.59 -1.16
CA LYS A 78 -15.72 3.58 -2.24
C LYS A 78 -14.80 3.05 -3.35
N TYR A 79 -13.71 2.40 -2.97
CA TYR A 79 -12.73 1.87 -3.90
C TYR A 79 -12.97 0.41 -4.30
N GLY A 80 -14.05 -0.22 -3.81
CA GLY A 80 -14.38 -1.62 -4.11
C GLY A 80 -13.33 -2.61 -3.61
N ILE A 81 -12.66 -2.32 -2.49
CA ILE A 81 -11.61 -3.13 -1.89
C ILE A 81 -12.25 -4.28 -1.11
N GLU A 82 -12.19 -5.47 -1.69
CA GLU A 82 -12.75 -6.70 -1.14
C GLU A 82 -11.80 -7.88 -1.44
N PRO A 83 -11.80 -8.96 -0.64
CA PRO A 83 -11.00 -10.16 -0.93
C PRO A 83 -11.25 -10.70 -2.35
N GLY A 84 -10.19 -11.04 -3.05
CA GLY A 84 -10.22 -11.53 -4.44
C GLY A 84 -10.31 -10.44 -5.51
N LYS A 85 -10.42 -9.15 -5.13
CA LYS A 85 -10.38 -8.04 -6.09
C LYS A 85 -8.95 -7.78 -6.56
N HIS A 86 -8.84 -7.30 -7.79
CA HIS A 86 -7.59 -7.01 -8.46
C HIS A 86 -7.50 -5.53 -8.81
N PHE A 87 -6.34 -4.93 -8.59
CA PHE A 87 -6.07 -3.52 -8.85
C PHE A 87 -4.74 -3.35 -9.58
N PRO A 88 -4.62 -2.39 -10.51
CA PRO A 88 -3.31 -1.96 -10.98
C PRO A 88 -2.45 -1.51 -9.79
N CYS A 89 -1.23 -2.01 -9.72
CA CYS A 89 -0.25 -1.67 -8.70
C CYS A 89 1.07 -1.29 -9.38
N ILE A 90 1.78 -0.34 -8.80
CA ILE A 90 3.12 0.03 -9.20
C ILE A 90 4.05 -0.27 -8.02
N MET A 91 4.90 -1.28 -8.17
CA MET A 91 5.95 -1.56 -7.20
C MET A 91 7.16 -0.67 -7.51
N ARG A 92 7.49 0.22 -6.59
CA ARG A 92 8.59 1.18 -6.71
C ARG A 92 9.78 0.68 -5.89
N VAL A 93 10.88 0.35 -6.55
CA VAL A 93 12.09 -0.20 -5.91
C VAL A 93 13.18 0.86 -5.89
N ILE A 94 13.75 1.13 -4.72
CA ILE A 94 14.80 2.14 -4.57
C ILE A 94 16.04 1.76 -5.40
N GLN A 95 16.60 2.74 -6.11
CA GLN A 95 17.83 2.62 -6.89
C GLN A 95 19.00 3.30 -6.17
N THR A 96 18.73 4.46 -5.56
CA THR A 96 19.74 5.26 -4.86
C THR A 96 19.12 5.96 -3.65
N GLY A 97 19.86 6.04 -2.55
CA GLY A 97 19.42 6.66 -1.29
C GLY A 97 19.16 5.65 -0.18
N THR A 98 18.65 6.14 0.96
CA THR A 98 18.36 5.33 2.15
C THR A 98 16.89 5.37 2.56
N CYS A 99 16.01 5.73 1.62
CA CYS A 99 14.56 5.70 1.83
C CYS A 99 14.03 4.25 1.87
N THR A 100 12.72 4.11 2.07
CA THR A 100 12.01 2.81 2.07
C THR A 100 12.37 2.00 0.82
N PRO A 101 12.90 0.77 0.94
CA PRO A 101 13.42 0.01 -0.20
C PRO A 101 12.37 -0.33 -1.27
N ILE A 102 11.14 -0.62 -0.84
CA ILE A 102 10.02 -0.97 -1.71
C ILE A 102 8.79 -0.16 -1.28
N ILE A 103 8.13 0.48 -2.22
CA ILE A 103 6.87 1.21 -2.03
C ILE A 103 5.86 0.64 -3.02
N PHE A 104 4.58 0.59 -2.63
CA PHE A 104 3.48 0.21 -3.50
C PHE A 104 2.59 1.43 -3.74
N ASP A 105 2.27 1.69 -5.00
CA ASP A 105 1.38 2.75 -5.43
C ASP A 105 0.23 2.18 -6.25
N PHE A 106 -0.94 2.82 -6.20
CA PHE A 106 -2.18 2.33 -6.79
C PHE A 106 -2.83 3.42 -7.64
N PRO A 107 -2.69 3.38 -8.98
CA PRO A 107 -3.22 4.42 -9.87
C PRO A 107 -4.74 4.64 -9.80
N THR A 108 -5.46 3.68 -9.23
CA THR A 108 -6.93 3.68 -9.16
C THR A 108 -7.48 3.90 -7.75
N ILE A 109 -6.60 4.01 -6.74
CA ILE A 109 -6.96 4.19 -5.33
C ILE A 109 -6.21 5.42 -4.82
N ASP A 110 -6.95 6.49 -4.52
CA ASP A 110 -6.36 7.66 -3.88
C ASP A 110 -6.13 7.37 -2.38
N LEU A 111 -4.93 6.95 -2.02
CA LEU A 111 -4.53 6.69 -0.64
C LEU A 111 -4.47 7.95 0.24
N SER A 112 -4.65 9.14 -0.33
CA SER A 112 -4.77 10.42 0.39
C SER A 112 -6.21 10.87 0.56
N ASP A 113 -7.18 10.06 0.15
CA ASP A 113 -8.60 10.36 0.31
C ASP A 113 -9.08 10.08 1.74
N TYR A 114 -8.84 11.06 2.62
CA TYR A 114 -9.09 10.99 4.05
C TYR A 114 -10.54 11.31 4.45
N PHE A 115 -11.51 11.22 3.54
CA PHE A 115 -12.90 11.65 3.78
C PHE A 115 -13.55 10.97 5.00
N GLU A 116 -13.11 9.77 5.35
CA GLU A 116 -13.67 9.01 6.47
C GLU A 116 -13.16 9.50 7.83
N SER A 117 -12.05 10.25 7.84
CA SER A 117 -11.47 10.85 9.05
C SER A 117 -11.97 12.26 9.35
N GLN A 118 -12.79 12.84 8.46
CA GLN A 118 -13.36 14.18 8.61
C GLN A 118 -14.70 14.18 9.34
#